data_AF-A0A3E4YF81-F1
#
_entry.id   AF-A0A3E4YF81-F1
#
_cell.length_a   1.000
_cell.length_b   1.000
_cell.length_c   1.000
_cell.angle_alpha   90.00
_cell.angle_beta   90.00
_cell.angle_gamma   90.00
#
_symmetry.space_group_name_H-M   'P 1'
#
loop_
_entity.id
_entity.type
_entity.pdbx_description
1 polymer ?
#
loop_
_entity_poly.entity_id
_entity_poly.type
_entity_poly.pdbx_seq_one_letter_code
_entity_poly.pdbx_strand_id
1 'polypeptide(L)' 'MEVWILRGTDPETLEEKINKQLEEVEKVKSLFHTPTVQYQTAVVPQMRGDKVTGYKVEYSAMVAVEAKPLFQEA' A
#
# COMPACT_ATOMS: atom_id res chain seq x y z
N MET A 1 -4.99 -5.24 13.81
CA MET A 1 -4.66 -5.01 12.40
C MET A 1 -3.80 -3.77 12.33
N GLU A 2 -2.61 -3.87 11.73
CA GLU A 2 -1.78 -2.71 11.42
C GLU A 2 -1.89 -2.40 9.93
N VAL A 3 -1.94 -1.11 9.59
CA VAL A 3 -2.18 -0.65 8.22
C VAL A 3 -1.21 0.46 7.88
N TRP A 4 -0.58 0.37 6.70
CA TRP A 4 0.24 1.41 6.11
C TRP A 4 -0.32 1.80 4.75
N ILE A 5 -0.41 3.10 4.49
CA ILE A 5 -0.76 3.63 3.17
C ILE A 5 0.50 4.19 2.53
N LEU A 6 1.02 3.47 1.55
CA LEU A 6 2.19 3.85 0.76
C LEU A 6 1.73 4.61 -0.48
N ARG A 7 2.44 5.67 -0.83
CA ARG A 7 2.17 6.51 -2.01
C ARG A 7 3.40 6.59 -2.90
N GLY A 8 3.17 6.57 -4.21
CA GLY A 8 4.19 6.67 -5.25
C GLY A 8 3.77 7.62 -6.35
N THR A 9 4.76 8.23 -6.99
CA THR A 9 4.59 9.03 -8.21
C THR A 9 4.50 8.16 -9.46
N ASP A 10 4.96 6.92 -9.35
CA ASP A 10 5.05 5.93 -10.40
C ASP A 10 5.00 4.52 -9.77
N PRO A 11 4.72 3.47 -10.56
CA PRO A 11 4.60 2.12 -10.05
C PRO A 11 5.91 1.55 -9.47
N GLU A 12 7.06 1.87 -10.04
CA GLU A 12 8.36 1.32 -9.64
C GLU A 12 8.74 1.81 -8.23
N THR A 13 8.63 3.11 -7.98
CA THR A 13 8.91 3.68 -6.65
C THR A 13 7.90 3.23 -5.59
N LEU A 14 6.67 2.89 -5.99
CA LEU A 14 5.69 2.31 -5.08
C LEU A 14 6.03 0.86 -4.73
N GLU A 15 6.45 0.07 -5.72
CA GLU A 15 6.88 -1.33 -5.52
C GLU A 15 8.06 -1.41 -4.55
N GLU A 16 9.09 -0.57 -4.71
CA GLU A 16 10.23 -0.53 -3.80
C GLU A 16 9.81 -0.27 -2.34
N LYS A 17 8.86 0.65 -2.13
CA LYS A 17 8.32 0.95 -0.79
C LYS A 17 7.54 -0.22 -0.20
N ILE A 18 6.74 -0.91 -1.02
CA ILE A 18 5.97 -2.09 -0.59
C ILE A 18 6.93 -3.20 -0.18
N ASN A 19 7.91 -3.51 -1.02
CA ASN A 19 8.87 -4.58 -0.76
C ASN A 19 9.66 -4.32 0.53
N LYS A 20 10.13 -3.07 0.73
CA LYS A 20 10.78 -2.68 1.98
C LYS A 20 9.87 -2.85 3.20
N GLN A 21 8.61 -2.43 3.10
CA GLN A 21 7.65 -2.57 4.20
C GLN A 21 7.37 -4.05 4.51
N LEU A 22 7.25 -4.90 3.50
CA LEU A 22 7.03 -6.34 3.67
C LEU A 22 8.24 -7.01 4.34
N GLU A 23 9.47 -6.63 3.95
CA GLU A 23 10.70 -7.15 4.56
C GLU A 23 10.80 -6.76 6.04
N GLU A 24 10.41 -5.53 6.41
CA GLU A 24 10.36 -5.07 7.80
C GLU A 24 9.31 -5.84 8.61
N VAL A 25 8.13 -6.09 8.03
CA VAL A 25 7.07 -6.90 8.66
C VAL A 25 7.53 -8.34 8.85
N GLU A 26 8.21 -8.93 7.86
CA GLU A 26 8.72 -10.29 7.93
C GLU A 26 9.75 -10.46 9.07
N LYS A 27 10.70 -9.53 9.19
CA LYS A 27 11.73 -9.55 10.25
C LYS A 27 11.15 -9.53 11.66
N VAL A 28 10.02 -8.85 11.87
CA VAL A 28 9.46 -8.61 13.20
C VAL A 28 8.27 -9.53 13.53
N LYS A 29 7.50 -9.98 12.52
CA LYS A 29 6.15 -10.51 12.72
C LYS A 29 5.81 -11.81 11.96
N SER A 30 6.75 -12.37 11.19
CA SER A 30 6.51 -13.44 10.18
C SER A 30 5.75 -14.68 10.66
N LEU A 31 5.96 -15.12 11.90
CA LEU A 31 5.39 -16.37 12.40
C LEU A 31 3.88 -16.30 12.63
N PHE A 32 3.36 -15.14 13.03
CA PHE A 32 1.98 -14.99 13.50
C PHE A 32 1.18 -13.96 12.71
N HIS A 33 1.70 -13.44 11.61
CA HIS A 33 1.00 -12.40 10.86
C HIS A 33 0.98 -12.68 9.36
N THR A 34 -0.11 -12.29 8.70
CA THR A 34 -0.28 -12.35 7.25
C THR A 34 -0.37 -10.93 6.71
N PRO A 35 0.60 -10.47 5.91
CA PRO A 35 0.46 -9.22 5.18
C PRO A 35 -0.46 -9.40 3.97
N THR A 36 -1.30 -8.40 3.71
CA THR A 36 -2.13 -8.27 2.52
C THR A 36 -1.85 -6.91 1.90
N VAL A 37 -1.70 -6.86 0.57
CA VAL A 37 -1.46 -5.62 -0.17
C VAL A 37 -2.64 -5.34 -1.09
N GLN A 38 -3.18 -4.12 -1.03
CA GLN A 38 -4.22 -3.64 -1.96
C GLN A 38 -3.72 -2.40 -2.68
N TYR A 39 -3.83 -2.40 -4.00
CA TYR A 39 -3.36 -1.30 -4.85
C TYR A 39 -4.52 -0.39 -5.22
N GLN A 40 -4.25 0.91 -5.29
CA GLN A 40 -5.19 1.91 -5.77
C GLN A 40 -4.47 2.93 -6.65
N THR A 41 -5.07 3.21 -7.80
CA THR A 41 -4.68 4.31 -8.69
C THR A 41 -5.79 5.35 -8.74
N ALA A 42 -5.41 6.62 -8.78
CA ALA A 42 -6.35 7.73 -8.92
C ALA A 42 -5.85 8.69 -10.00
N VAL A 43 -6.74 9.06 -10.92
CA VAL A 43 -6.48 10.14 -11.88
C VAL A 43 -7.02 11.42 -11.28
N VAL A 44 -6.13 12.35 -10.94
CA VAL A 44 -6.47 13.60 -10.26
C VAL A 44 -6.30 14.76 -11.25
N PRO A 45 -7.34 15.57 -11.50
CA PRO A 45 -7.22 16.75 -12.34
C PRO A 45 -6.32 17.80 -11.67
N GLN A 46 -5.47 18.43 -12.47
CA GLN A 46 -4.69 19.59 -12.06
C GLN A 46 -5.47 20.85 -12.40
N MET A 47 -5.73 21.68 -11.40
CA MET A 47 -6.56 22.88 -11.52
C MET A 47 -5.69 24.14 -11.58
N ARG A 48 -6.07 25.08 -12.45
CA ARG A 48 -5.60 26.48 -12.43
C ARG A 48 -6.81 27.39 -12.44
N GLY A 49 -7.19 27.87 -11.26
CA GLY A 49 -8.48 28.54 -11.08
C GLY A 49 -9.63 27.56 -11.29
N ASP A 50 -10.55 27.91 -12.18
CA ASP A 50 -11.71 27.12 -12.59
C ASP A 50 -11.41 26.15 -13.75
N LYS A 51 -10.20 26.20 -14.33
CA LYS A 51 -9.82 25.39 -15.48
C LYS A 51 -8.99 24.18 -15.09
N VAL A 52 -9.29 23.04 -15.70
CA VAL A 52 -8.42 21.85 -15.69
C VAL A 52 -7.27 22.09 -16.68
N THR A 53 -6.02 22.05 -16.20
CA THR A 53 -4.81 22.24 -17.02
C THR A 53 -4.07 20.95 -17.34
N GLY A 54 -4.46 19.85 -16.71
CA GLY A 54 -3.84 18.54 -16.93
C GLY A 54 -4.42 17.50 -15.99
N TYR A 55 -3.89 16.28 -16.08
CA TYR A 55 -4.20 15.17 -15.18
C TYR A 55 -2.90 14.57 -14.67
N LYS A 56 -2.84 14.28 -13.38
CA LYS A 56 -1.77 13.47 -12.79
C LYS A 56 -2.35 12.13 -12.35
N VAL A 57 -1.55 11.08 -12.48
CA VAL A 57 -1.88 9.77 -11.92
C VAL A 57 -1.17 9.65 -10.58
N GLU A 58 -1.92 9.28 -9.55
CA GLU A 58 -1.39 8.99 -8.22
C GLU A 58 -1.52 7.49 -7.96
N TYR A 59 -0.43 6.88 -7.49
CA TYR A 59 -0.40 5.47 -7.14
C TYR A 59 -0.31 5.33 -5.62
N SER A 60 -1.04 4.36 -5.09
CA SER A 60 -0.98 4.04 -3.67
C SER A 60 -1.19 2.56 -3.43
N ALA A 61 -0.69 2.07 -2.31
CA ALA A 61 -0.93 0.73 -1.83
C ALA A 61 -1.22 0.74 -0.34
N MET A 62 -2.23 0.01 0.07
CA MET A 62 -2.48 -0.34 1.45
C MET A 62 -1.78 -1.65 1.76
N VAL A 63 -0.91 -1.65 2.77
CA VAL A 63 -0.34 -2.86 3.36
C VAL A 63 -1.05 -3.08 4.69
N ALA A 64 -1.84 -4.15 4.80
CA ALA A 64 -2.54 -4.54 6.01
C ALA A 64 -1.89 -5.79 6.59
N VAL A 65 -1.59 -5.79 7.88
CA VAL A 65 -0.99 -6.92 8.60
C VAL A 65 -1.96 -7.38 9.68
N GLU A 66 -2.47 -8.58 9.50
CA GLU A 66 -3.38 -9.24 10.42
C GLU A 66 -2.67 -10.36 11.17
N ALA A 67 -3.04 -10.57 12.44
CA ALA A 67 -2.58 -11.71 13.19
C ALA A 67 -3.27 -12.97 12.65
N LYS A 68 -2.49 -14.02 12.39
CA LYS A 68 -3.00 -15.35 12.06
C LYS A 68 -3.70 -15.92 13.29
N PRO A 69 -4.88 -16.53 13.13
CA PRO A 69 -5.48 -17.30 14.21
C PRO A 69 -4.52 -18.46 14.58
N LEU A 70 -4.24 -18.61 15.87
CA LEU A 70 -3.33 -19.64 16.41
C LEU A 70 -3.86 -21.08 16.25
N PHE A 71 -5.15 -21.22 15.94
CA PHE A 71 -5.82 -22.49 15.70
C PHE A 71 -6.71 -22.35 14.46
N GLN A 72 -6.51 -23.22 13.47
CA GLN A 72 -7.54 -23.50 12.49
C GLN A 72 -8.50 -24.50 13.15
N GLU A 73 -9.79 -24.19 13.23
CA GLU A 73 -10.79 -25.18 13.64
C GLU A 73 -10.68 -26.39 12.68
N ALA A 74 -10.52 -27.58 13.28
CA ALA A 74 -10.27 -28.84 12.61
C ALA A 74 -11.52 -29.41 11.93
#